data_AF-A0A4R2IXG4-F1
#
_entry.id   AF-A0A4R2IXG4-F1
#
_cell.length_a   1.000
_cell.length_b   1.000
_cell.length_c   1.000
_cell.angle_alpha   90.00
_cell.angle_beta   90.00
_cell.angle_gamma   90.00
#
_symmetry.space_group_name_H-M   'P 1'
#
loop_
_entity.id
_entity.type
_entity.pdbx_description
1 polymer ?
#
loop_
_entity_poly.entity_id
_entity_poly.type
_entity_poly.pdbx_seq_one_letter_code
_entity_poly.pdbx_strand_id
1 'polypeptide(L)'
;MPTPTKGARLGGSPAHEKLILSNLATSLFEHGAITTTAAKAKRLQPLAEQLITKAKRGDLASRRQVMKRIKDKSVVHVLFTEIGERYADRPGGYTRITKLGPRKGDNAPLVKIELVEALADSPKAKKATAKKAPAKKTAAKTEDKVGDKVEDEPKVEDVQDEKVQDVVADVQDEKVQDVVEDTKTEDK
;
A
#
# COMPACT_ATOMS: atom_id res chain seq x y z
N MET A 1 -1.45 6.08 11.25
CA MET A 1 -0.33 5.26 11.76
C MET A 1 -0.93 4.06 12.48
N PRO A 2 -0.28 2.89 12.49
CA PRO A 2 -0.72 1.77 13.31
C PRO A 2 -0.71 2.16 14.79
N THR A 3 -1.48 1.43 15.61
CA THR A 3 -1.59 1.72 17.04
C THR A 3 -0.21 1.71 17.69
N PRO A 4 0.14 2.74 18.47
CA PRO A 4 1.45 2.82 19.10
C PRO A 4 1.65 1.66 20.09
N THR A 5 2.89 1.20 20.26
CA THR A 5 3.15 0.17 21.28
C THR A 5 2.84 0.69 22.68
N LYS A 6 2.29 -0.19 23.51
CA LYS A 6 2.35 -0.11 24.96
C LYS A 6 3.65 -0.80 25.40
N GLY A 7 4.53 -0.08 26.10
CA GLY A 7 5.82 -0.59 26.59
C GLY A 7 7.01 -0.30 25.68
N ALA A 8 8.10 -1.06 25.90
CA ALA A 8 9.39 -0.85 25.24
C ALA A 8 9.29 -0.93 23.71
N ARG A 9 10.04 -0.06 23.04
CA ARG A 9 10.10 0.10 21.58
C ARG A 9 11.14 -0.86 21.00
N LEU A 10 10.93 -1.32 19.76
CA LEU A 10 11.96 -2.09 19.05
C LEU A 10 13.20 -1.21 18.81
N GLY A 11 14.40 -1.69 19.16
CA GLY A 11 15.63 -0.92 18.99
C GLY A 11 15.82 0.23 19.99
N GLY A 12 15.05 0.27 21.08
CA GLY A 12 15.22 1.19 22.21
C GLY A 12 14.56 2.56 22.04
N SER A 13 14.66 3.19 20.86
CA SER A 13 14.10 4.52 20.60
C SER A 13 12.98 4.50 19.55
N PRO A 14 12.02 5.47 19.58
CA PRO A 14 10.98 5.57 18.55
C PRO A 14 11.52 5.86 17.15
N ALA A 15 12.65 6.57 17.05
CA ALA A 15 13.31 6.84 15.78
C ALA A 15 13.89 5.56 15.19
N HIS A 16 14.57 4.76 16.01
CA HIS A 16 15.15 3.49 15.57
C HIS A 16 14.06 2.47 15.20
N GLU A 17 12.98 2.38 15.97
CA GLU A 17 11.84 1.51 15.63
C GLU A 17 11.28 1.84 14.23
N LYS A 18 11.12 3.13 13.90
CA LYS A 18 10.64 3.56 12.58
C LYS A 18 11.57 3.07 11.47
N LEU A 19 12.89 3.20 11.65
CA LEU A 19 13.88 2.74 10.67
C LEU A 19 13.87 1.22 10.49
N ILE A 20 13.80 0.47 11.60
CA ILE A 20 13.69 -1.00 11.57
C ILE A 20 12.45 -1.42 10.78
N LEU A 21 11.29 -0.82 11.06
CA LEU A 21 10.04 -1.16 10.39
C LEU A 21 10.04 -0.76 8.91
N SER A 22 10.62 0.38 8.57
CA SER A 22 10.81 0.80 7.17
C SER A 22 11.67 -0.21 6.41
N ASN A 23 12.82 -0.60 6.95
CA ASN A 23 13.72 -1.55 6.28
C ASN A 23 13.07 -2.94 6.14
N LEU A 24 12.39 -3.42 7.18
CA LEU A 24 11.66 -4.69 7.10
C LEU A 24 10.52 -4.66 6.08
N ALA A 25 9.82 -3.53 5.91
CA ALA A 25 8.80 -3.40 4.89
C ALA A 25 9.42 -3.40 3.48
N THR A 26 10.53 -2.70 3.29
CA THR A 26 11.29 -2.72 2.04
C THR A 26 11.67 -4.15 1.66
N SER A 27 12.34 -4.89 2.55
CA SER A 27 12.75 -6.27 2.28
C SER A 27 11.57 -7.23 2.07
N LEU A 28 10.44 -7.00 2.74
CA LEU A 28 9.23 -7.81 2.52
C LEU A 28 8.66 -7.61 1.11
N PHE A 29 8.65 -6.39 0.60
CA PHE A 29 8.14 -6.12 -0.75
C PHE A 29 9.12 -6.49 -1.84
N GLU A 30 10.42 -6.42 -1.57
CA GLU A 30 11.48 -6.83 -2.49
C GLU A 30 11.52 -8.35 -2.68
N HIS A 31 11.44 -9.13 -1.59
CA HIS A 31 11.61 -10.58 -1.64
C HIS A 31 10.29 -11.38 -1.54
N GLY A 32 9.18 -10.72 -1.22
CA GLY A 32 7.87 -11.36 -1.00
C GLY A 32 7.73 -12.15 0.30
N ALA A 33 8.84 -12.59 0.91
CA ALA A 33 8.86 -13.23 2.23
C ALA A 33 10.18 -12.99 2.97
N ILE A 34 10.10 -12.82 4.30
CA ILE A 34 11.26 -12.65 5.16
C ILE A 34 11.13 -13.46 6.45
N THR A 35 12.26 -13.91 6.99
CA THR A 35 12.33 -14.59 8.29
C THR A 35 12.80 -13.62 9.36
N THR A 36 12.01 -13.43 10.40
CA THR A 36 12.30 -12.48 11.48
C THR A 36 11.74 -12.95 12.83
N THR A 37 12.04 -12.23 13.90
CA THR A 37 11.47 -12.53 15.22
C THR A 37 9.97 -12.25 15.27
N ALA A 38 9.21 -13.04 16.03
CA ALA A 38 7.76 -12.87 16.17
C ALA A 38 7.35 -11.45 16.62
N ALA A 39 8.16 -10.82 17.48
CA ALA A 39 7.91 -9.44 17.93
C ALA A 39 7.99 -8.42 16.78
N LYS A 40 9.01 -8.53 15.92
CA LYS A 40 9.16 -7.68 14.74
C LYS A 40 8.05 -7.93 13.71
N ALA A 41 7.72 -9.19 13.43
CA ALA A 41 6.68 -9.56 12.47
C ALA A 41 5.30 -8.97 12.85
N LYS A 42 4.89 -9.10 14.12
CA LYS A 42 3.63 -8.51 14.62
C LYS A 42 3.57 -6.99 14.50
N ARG A 43 4.72 -6.31 14.58
CA ARG A 43 4.81 -4.85 14.41
C ARG A 43 4.78 -4.43 12.95
N LEU A 44 5.36 -5.27 12.08
CA LEU A 44 5.42 -5.03 10.65
C LEU A 44 4.04 -5.17 10.00
N GLN A 45 3.24 -6.17 10.39
CA GLN A 45 1.93 -6.46 9.78
C GLN A 45 1.04 -5.22 9.56
N PRO A 46 0.68 -4.43 10.59
CA PRO A 46 -0.24 -3.32 10.40
C PRO A 46 0.37 -2.17 9.56
N LEU A 47 1.70 -2.07 9.51
CA LEU A 47 2.38 -1.13 8.62
C LEU A 47 2.33 -1.63 7.16
N ALA A 48 2.71 -2.88 6.92
CA ALA A 48 2.71 -3.49 5.59
C ALA A 48 1.31 -3.49 4.97
N GLU A 49 0.27 -3.84 5.75
CA GLU A 49 -1.11 -3.82 5.28
C GLU A 49 -1.59 -2.41 4.90
N GLN A 50 -1.21 -1.39 5.66
CA GLN A 50 -1.52 0.00 5.33
C GLN A 50 -0.80 0.46 4.06
N LEU A 51 0.44 0.02 3.82
CA LEU A 51 1.19 0.36 2.61
C LEU A 51 0.57 -0.30 1.37
N ILE A 52 0.20 -1.59 1.45
CA ILE A 52 -0.49 -2.29 0.36
C ILE A 52 -1.86 -1.66 0.09
N THR A 53 -2.59 -1.26 1.13
CA THR A 53 -3.89 -0.57 0.97
C THR A 53 -3.75 0.77 0.23
N LYS A 54 -2.66 1.50 0.46
CA LYS A 54 -2.34 2.72 -0.31
C LYS A 54 -1.91 2.40 -1.73
N ALA A 55 -1.15 1.33 -1.92
CA ALA A 55 -0.73 0.87 -3.23
C ALA A 55 -1.93 0.54 -4.14
N LYS A 56 -2.92 -0.19 -3.60
CA LYS A 56 -4.18 -0.51 -4.27
C LYS A 56 -4.98 0.73 -4.71
N ARG A 57 -4.87 1.86 -4.01
CA ARG A 57 -5.55 3.12 -4.42
C ARG A 57 -4.89 3.78 -5.62
N GLY A 58 -3.59 3.58 -5.82
CA GLY A 58 -2.88 4.03 -7.02
C GLY A 58 -2.62 5.54 -7.17
N ASP A 59 -3.18 6.39 -6.29
CA ASP A 59 -3.10 7.85 -6.42
C ASP A 59 -1.72 8.45 -6.10
N LEU A 60 -1.46 9.63 -6.67
CA LEU A 60 -0.20 10.35 -6.47
C LEU A 60 0.03 10.75 -5.01
N ALA A 61 -1.03 11.07 -4.26
CA ALA A 61 -0.91 11.36 -2.84
C ALA A 61 -0.53 10.11 -2.04
N SER A 62 -1.09 8.94 -2.35
CA SER A 62 -0.65 7.66 -1.77
C SER A 62 0.81 7.35 -2.07
N ARG A 63 1.27 7.54 -3.32
CA ARG A 63 2.70 7.35 -3.66
C ARG A 63 3.61 8.24 -2.81
N ARG A 64 3.29 9.54 -2.69
CA ARG A 64 4.04 10.48 -1.83
C ARG A 64 4.02 10.05 -0.36
N GLN A 65 2.90 9.53 0.14
CA GLN A 65 2.81 9.05 1.52
C GLN A 65 3.63 7.76 1.76
N VAL A 66 3.72 6.87 0.78
CA VAL A 66 4.54 5.66 0.86
C VAL A 66 6.04 6.04 0.85
N MET A 67 6.43 6.99 0.00
CA MET A 67 7.82 7.49 -0.06
C MET A 67 8.33 8.13 1.24
N LYS A 68 7.42 8.59 2.12
CA LYS A 68 7.80 9.03 3.48
C LYS A 68 8.28 7.88 4.38
N ARG A 69 8.04 6.63 4.00
CA ARG A 69 8.38 5.42 4.78
C ARG A 69 9.40 4.56 4.08
N ILE A 70 9.18 4.26 2.81
CA ILE A 70 10.09 3.48 1.97
C ILE A 70 10.86 4.47 1.10
N LYS A 71 12.17 4.51 1.28
CA LYS A 71 13.05 5.45 0.56
C LYS A 71 13.43 4.94 -0.83
N ASP A 72 13.42 3.63 -1.03
CA ASP A 72 13.78 3.01 -2.29
C ASP A 72 12.66 3.14 -3.33
N LYS A 73 12.97 3.80 -4.45
CA LYS A 73 12.02 4.04 -5.54
C LYS A 73 11.69 2.76 -6.31
N SER A 74 12.63 1.81 -6.39
CA SER A 74 12.43 0.54 -7.10
C SER A 74 11.35 -0.29 -6.42
N VAL A 75 11.45 -0.44 -5.10
CA VAL A 75 10.47 -1.16 -4.29
C VAL A 75 9.11 -0.46 -4.29
N VAL A 76 9.09 0.89 -4.30
CA VAL A 76 7.84 1.63 -4.45
C VAL A 76 7.20 1.38 -5.82
N HIS A 77 7.99 1.28 -6.88
CA HIS A 77 7.47 0.92 -8.20
C HIS A 77 6.79 -0.45 -8.18
N VAL A 78 7.51 -1.50 -7.75
CA VAL A 78 6.99 -2.87 -7.61
C VAL A 78 5.74 -2.94 -6.73
N LEU A 79 5.72 -2.15 -5.64
CA LEU A 79 4.57 -2.11 -4.74
C LEU A 79 3.29 -1.62 -5.43
N PHE A 80 3.38 -0.62 -6.32
CA PHE A 80 2.22 -0.05 -6.99
C PHE A 80 1.85 -0.78 -8.28
N THR A 81 2.81 -1.30 -9.04
CA THR A 81 2.55 -1.99 -10.31
C THR A 81 2.17 -3.44 -10.09
N GLU A 82 2.96 -4.20 -9.32
CA GLU A 82 2.73 -5.64 -9.18
C GLU A 82 1.87 -5.97 -7.96
N ILE A 83 2.26 -5.48 -6.79
CA ILE A 83 1.63 -5.88 -5.52
C ILE A 83 0.25 -5.23 -5.36
N GLY A 84 0.11 -3.98 -5.77
CA GLY A 84 -1.15 -3.24 -5.73
C GLY A 84 -2.24 -3.92 -6.58
N GLU A 85 -1.90 -4.28 -7.81
CA GLU A 85 -2.78 -5.00 -8.74
C GLU A 85 -3.10 -6.41 -8.23
N ARG A 86 -2.10 -7.14 -7.74
CA ARG A 86 -2.26 -8.50 -7.17
C ARG A 86 -3.30 -8.57 -6.04
N TYR A 87 -3.48 -7.48 -5.29
CA TYR A 87 -4.40 -7.42 -4.16
C TYR A 87 -5.64 -6.54 -4.41
N ALA A 88 -5.92 -6.16 -5.66
CA ALA A 88 -7.05 -5.32 -6.01
C ALA A 88 -8.39 -5.87 -5.49
N ASP A 89 -8.61 -7.19 -5.54
CA ASP A 89 -9.89 -7.79 -5.13
C ASP A 89 -9.94 -8.24 -3.66
N ARG A 90 -8.81 -8.21 -2.94
CA ARG A 90 -8.72 -8.73 -1.57
C ARG A 90 -9.04 -7.63 -0.54
N PRO A 91 -10.06 -7.78 0.32
CA PRO A 91 -10.34 -6.83 1.40
C PRO A 91 -9.48 -7.15 2.63
N GLY A 92 -8.19 -6.82 2.58
CA GLY A 92 -7.26 -6.94 3.72
C GLY A 92 -6.65 -8.33 3.94
N GLY A 93 -5.78 -8.45 4.95
CA GLY A 93 -5.07 -9.69 5.25
C GLY A 93 -4.08 -10.10 4.17
N TYR A 94 -3.24 -9.16 3.73
CA TYR A 94 -2.27 -9.37 2.66
C TYR A 94 -1.00 -10.10 3.11
N THR A 95 -0.76 -10.17 4.42
CA THR A 95 0.41 -10.83 5.00
C THR A 95 0.03 -12.05 5.82
N ARG A 96 0.87 -13.08 5.81
CA ARG A 96 0.75 -14.29 6.63
C ARG A 96 1.98 -14.45 7.50
N ILE A 97 1.76 -14.86 8.75
CA ILE A 97 2.79 -15.17 9.74
C ILE A 97 2.78 -16.68 9.97
N THR A 98 3.90 -17.33 9.68
CA THR A 98 4.11 -18.76 9.91
C THR A 98 5.23 -18.95 10.92
N LYS A 99 4.99 -19.74 11.98
CA LYS A 99 6.00 -19.99 13.02
C LYS A 99 7.01 -21.02 12.50
N LEU A 100 8.31 -20.75 12.66
CA LEU A 100 9.38 -21.65 12.19
C LEU A 100 10.08 -22.40 13.33
N GLY A 101 10.05 -21.85 14.56
CA GLY A 101 10.76 -22.41 15.73
C GLY A 101 11.64 -21.35 16.40
N PRO A 102 12.26 -21.65 17.55
CA PRO A 102 13.16 -20.71 18.22
C PRO A 102 14.54 -20.65 17.54
N ARG A 103 15.16 -19.46 17.58
CA ARG A 103 16.54 -19.26 17.12
C ARG A 103 17.55 -19.88 18.09
N LYS A 104 18.56 -20.55 17.55
CA LYS A 104 19.68 -21.08 18.33
C LYS A 104 20.50 -19.91 18.93
N GLY A 105 20.76 -19.96 20.23
CA GLY A 105 21.54 -18.96 20.96
C GLY A 105 20.71 -18.15 21.95
N ASP A 106 19.73 -17.38 21.46
CA ASP A 106 18.89 -16.52 22.29
C ASP A 106 17.45 -17.02 22.48
N ASN A 107 17.12 -18.20 21.93
CA ASN A 107 15.80 -18.82 21.98
C ASN A 107 14.66 -17.90 21.48
N ALA A 108 14.98 -16.89 20.67
CA ALA A 108 14.00 -15.95 20.19
C ALA A 108 13.03 -16.65 19.22
N PRO A 109 11.71 -16.50 19.36
CA PRO A 109 10.75 -17.15 18.47
C PRO A 109 10.84 -16.57 17.05
N LEU A 110 11.26 -17.38 16.09
CA LEU A 110 11.32 -17.00 14.67
C LEU A 110 10.01 -17.32 13.96
N VAL A 111 9.74 -16.45 12.98
CA VAL A 111 8.55 -16.43 12.16
C VAL A 111 8.95 -16.07 10.74
N LYS A 112 8.34 -16.73 9.77
CA LYS A 112 8.31 -16.28 8.38
C LYS A 112 7.10 -15.36 8.19
N ILE A 113 7.31 -14.15 7.72
CA ILE A 113 6.24 -13.26 7.27
C ILE A 113 6.28 -13.18 5.74
N GLU A 114 5.16 -13.47 5.10
CA GLU A 114 5.05 -13.60 3.65
C GLU A 114 3.81 -12.90 3.11
N LEU A 115 3.91 -12.44 1.85
CA LEU A 115 2.78 -11.95 1.07
C LEU A 115 1.88 -13.12 0.66
N VAL A 116 0.58 -13.00 0.88
CA VAL A 116 -0.41 -14.07 0.57
C VAL A 116 -0.67 -14.12 -0.94
N GLU A 117 -0.90 -15.29 -1.53
CA GLU A 117 -1.25 -15.36 -2.95
C GLU A 117 -2.64 -14.76 -3.25
N ALA A 118 -2.81 -14.27 -4.48
CA ALA A 118 -4.10 -13.80 -4.99
C ALA A 118 -5.11 -14.96 -4.99
N LEU A 119 -6.40 -14.62 -5.02
CA LEU A 119 -7.56 -15.36 -4.51
C LEU A 119 -7.87 -16.79 -5.06
N ALA A 120 -6.91 -17.70 -5.22
CA ALA A 120 -7.19 -19.12 -5.41
C ALA A 120 -7.57 -19.83 -4.09
N ASP A 121 -7.00 -19.43 -2.95
CA ASP A 121 -7.12 -20.20 -1.70
C ASP A 121 -7.74 -19.40 -0.54
N SER A 122 -9.06 -19.29 -0.51
CA SER A 122 -9.77 -18.92 0.71
C SER A 122 -11.11 -19.68 0.85
N PRO A 123 -11.15 -20.77 1.64
CA PRO A 123 -12.38 -21.56 1.90
C PRO A 123 -13.31 -20.87 2.92
N LYS A 124 -13.58 -19.57 2.77
CA LYS A 124 -14.44 -18.81 3.69
C LYS A 124 -15.70 -18.20 3.07
N ALA A 125 -16.00 -18.48 1.80
CA ALA A 125 -17.29 -18.11 1.19
C ALA A 125 -18.47 -19.03 1.59
N LYS A 126 -18.25 -20.15 2.31
CA LYS A 126 -19.31 -21.14 2.62
C LYS A 126 -19.92 -21.10 4.03
N LYS A 127 -19.62 -20.11 4.88
CA LYS A 127 -20.18 -20.05 6.26
C LYS A 127 -21.22 -18.97 6.53
N ALA A 128 -21.70 -18.26 5.50
CA ALA A 128 -22.71 -17.21 5.65
C ALA A 128 -24.15 -17.62 5.28
N THR A 129 -24.41 -18.86 4.83
CA THR A 129 -25.73 -19.25 4.27
C THR A 129 -26.49 -20.34 5.05
N ALA A 130 -26.13 -20.65 6.31
CA ALA A 130 -26.77 -21.73 7.07
C ALA A 130 -27.34 -21.34 8.46
N LYS A 131 -27.72 -20.07 8.67
CA LYS A 131 -28.58 -19.68 9.81
C LYS A 131 -29.53 -18.54 9.43
N LYS A 132 -30.59 -18.85 8.69
CA LYS A 132 -31.79 -18.00 8.62
C LYS A 132 -33.04 -18.80 8.20
N ALA A 133 -33.87 -19.19 9.17
CA ALA A 133 -35.34 -19.36 9.09
C ALA A 133 -35.88 -19.67 10.53
N PRO A 134 -37.18 -19.48 10.85
CA PRO A 134 -37.74 -18.21 11.33
C PRO A 134 -38.68 -18.35 12.56
N ALA A 135 -38.97 -17.24 13.26
CA ALA A 135 -40.14 -17.10 14.14
C ALA A 135 -40.80 -15.74 13.93
N LYS A 136 -42.12 -15.69 14.15
CA LYS A 136 -43.14 -15.02 13.34
C LYS A 136 -43.99 -14.06 14.19
N LYS A 137 -44.25 -12.85 13.65
CA LYS A 137 -45.40 -11.90 13.84
C LYS A 137 -45.61 -11.32 15.27
N THR A 138 -45.91 -10.02 15.44
CA THR A 138 -47.15 -9.28 15.06
C THR A 138 -46.88 -7.76 14.90
N ALA A 139 -47.30 -7.12 13.79
CA ALA A 139 -48.44 -6.15 13.61
C ALA A 139 -48.23 -4.79 14.33
N ALA A 140 -48.35 -3.58 13.75
CA ALA A 140 -49.16 -2.99 12.67
C ALA A 140 -48.39 -1.79 12.02
N LYS A 141 -48.39 -1.52 10.71
CA LYS A 141 -49.39 -0.90 9.79
C LYS A 141 -49.77 0.57 10.09
N THR A 142 -49.27 1.50 9.24
CA THR A 142 -49.94 2.62 8.51
C THR A 142 -48.83 3.40 7.75
N GLU A 143 -48.64 3.28 6.43
CA GLU A 143 -49.36 3.91 5.29
C GLU A 143 -49.52 5.44 5.43
N ASP A 144 -48.77 6.23 4.65
CA ASP A 144 -49.36 7.14 3.64
C ASP A 144 -48.33 7.81 2.68
N LYS A 145 -48.67 7.73 1.38
CA LYS A 145 -48.53 8.61 0.18
C LYS A 145 -47.14 9.13 -0.27
N VAL A 146 -46.66 8.83 -1.50
CA VAL A 146 -47.14 9.08 -2.90
C VAL A 146 -46.81 10.48 -3.45
N GLY A 147 -46.08 10.47 -4.58
CA GLY A 147 -46.08 11.49 -5.65
C GLY A 147 -44.96 12.54 -5.56
N ASP A 148 -44.36 13.04 -6.63
CA ASP A 148 -44.54 12.88 -8.07
C ASP A 148 -43.32 13.56 -8.77
N LYS A 149 -42.91 13.02 -9.93
CA LYS A 149 -42.44 13.64 -11.20
C LYS A 149 -41.90 15.10 -11.18
N VAL A 150 -40.82 15.46 -11.90
CA VAL A 150 -40.81 15.86 -13.32
C VAL A 150 -39.34 16.12 -13.81
N GLU A 151 -39.04 15.64 -15.03
CA GLU A 151 -37.90 15.93 -15.93
C GLU A 151 -37.87 17.42 -16.35
N ASP A 152 -36.74 18.07 -16.66
CA ASP A 152 -36.26 18.37 -18.04
C ASP A 152 -35.10 19.40 -17.82
N GLU A 153 -33.82 19.10 -18.09
CA GLU A 153 -33.04 19.43 -19.33
C GLU A 153 -32.94 20.94 -19.68
N PRO A 154 -31.91 21.46 -20.43
CA PRO A 154 -30.77 20.82 -21.10
C PRO A 154 -29.39 21.61 -21.07
N LYS A 155 -28.29 20.94 -21.51
CA LYS A 155 -27.28 21.35 -22.57
C LYS A 155 -26.39 22.61 -22.34
N VAL A 156 -25.10 22.73 -22.69
CA VAL A 156 -24.26 22.33 -23.84
C VAL A 156 -22.75 22.58 -23.54
N GLU A 157 -21.88 21.72 -24.09
CA GLU A 157 -20.63 21.93 -24.89
C GLU A 157 -19.48 22.83 -24.37
N ASP A 158 -18.26 22.30 -24.18
CA ASP A 158 -17.18 21.96 -25.15
C ASP A 158 -16.39 23.18 -25.68
N VAL A 159 -15.15 23.37 -25.21
CA VAL A 159 -14.08 24.07 -25.94
C VAL A 159 -12.72 23.42 -25.63
N GLN A 160 -12.08 23.03 -26.74
CA GLN A 160 -10.78 22.40 -26.98
C GLN A 160 -9.59 23.15 -26.32
N ASP A 161 -8.51 22.51 -25.85
CA ASP A 161 -7.43 21.81 -26.59
C ASP A 161 -6.75 22.68 -27.67
N GLU A 162 -5.71 23.44 -27.27
CA GLU A 162 -4.54 23.78 -28.09
C GLU A 162 -3.47 24.53 -27.24
N LYS A 163 -2.44 23.81 -26.77
CA LYS A 163 -1.08 24.34 -26.53
C LYS A 163 -0.11 23.19 -26.17
N VAL A 164 0.20 22.37 -27.17
CA VAL A 164 1.31 21.40 -27.13
C VAL A 164 2.14 21.62 -28.39
N GLN A 165 2.98 22.65 -28.36
CA GLN A 165 4.12 22.86 -29.26
C GLN A 165 4.79 24.15 -28.76
N ASP A 166 5.81 24.03 -27.91
CA ASP A 166 6.82 25.09 -27.67
C ASP A 166 7.92 24.71 -26.65
N VAL A 167 7.85 23.54 -25.99
CA VAL A 167 8.83 23.18 -24.93
C VAL A 167 9.94 22.22 -25.41
N VAL A 168 10.02 21.89 -26.71
CA VAL A 168 10.98 20.90 -27.23
C VAL A 168 12.25 21.49 -27.86
N ALA A 169 12.38 22.81 -27.93
CA ALA A 169 13.55 23.47 -28.54
C ALA A 169 14.60 23.97 -27.52
N ASP A 170 14.26 24.08 -26.23
CA ASP A 170 15.11 24.79 -25.24
C ASP A 170 16.06 23.86 -24.46
N VAL A 171 15.97 22.53 -24.62
CA VAL A 171 16.71 21.55 -23.80
C VAL A 171 18.02 21.07 -24.45
N GLN A 172 18.36 21.53 -25.65
CA GLN A 172 19.56 21.05 -26.37
C GLN A 172 20.79 21.97 -26.27
N ASP A 173 20.64 23.24 -25.86
CA ASP A 173 21.78 24.17 -25.77
C ASP A 173 22.49 24.19 -24.40
N GLU A 174 21.83 23.76 -23.31
CA GLU A 174 22.47 23.75 -21.98
C GLU A 174 23.45 22.60 -21.77
N LYS A 175 23.42 21.55 -22.60
CA LYS A 175 24.20 20.31 -22.37
C LYS A 175 25.57 20.26 -23.03
N VAL A 176 25.92 21.27 -23.84
CA VAL A 176 27.16 21.29 -24.63
C VAL A 176 28.24 22.19 -23.99
N GLN A 177 27.88 23.08 -23.06
CA GLN A 177 28.84 24.01 -22.45
C GLN A 177 29.58 23.41 -21.23
N ASP A 178 28.98 22.51 -20.46
CA ASP A 178 29.61 21.94 -19.26
C ASP A 178 30.70 20.88 -19.55
N VAL A 179 30.87 20.42 -20.79
CA VAL A 179 31.87 19.36 -21.12
C VAL A 179 33.22 19.95 -21.56
N VAL A 180 33.29 21.26 -21.86
CA VAL A 180 34.49 21.88 -22.44
C VAL A 180 35.35 22.62 -21.41
N GLU A 181 34.81 22.96 -20.23
CA GLU A 181 35.58 23.68 -19.18
C GLU A 181 36.37 22.77 -18.24
N ASP A 182 36.00 21.49 -18.07
CA ASP A 182 36.69 20.57 -17.14
C ASP A 182 38.00 19.95 -17.67
N THR A 183 38.39 20.23 -18.92
CA THR A 183 39.61 19.63 -19.53
C THR A 183 40.81 20.59 -19.64
N LYS A 184 40.72 21.81 -19.09
CA LYS A 184 41.76 22.83 -19.23
C LYS A 184 42.44 23.30 -17.94
N THR A 185 42.17 22.67 -16.79
CA THR A 185 42.68 23.15 -15.49
C THR A 185 43.41 22.09 -14.69
N GLU A 186 44.29 21.31 -15.32
CA GLU A 186 45.34 20.56 -14.62
C GLU A 186 46.63 20.59 -15.46
N ASP A 187 47.42 21.66 -15.32
CA ASP A 187 48.88 21.66 -15.53
C ASP A 187 49.48 23.06 -15.24
N LYS A 188 49.79 23.34 -13.96
CA LYS A 188 50.97 24.12 -13.54
C LYS A 188 51.19 24.13 -12.03
#